data_AF-A0A284RNB3-F1
#
_entry.id   AF-A0A284RNB3-F1
#
_cell.length_a   1.000
_cell.length_b   1.000
_cell.length_c   1.000
_cell.angle_alpha   90.00
_cell.angle_beta   90.00
_cell.angle_gamma   90.00
#
_symmetry.space_group_name_H-M   'P 1'
#
loop_
_entity.id
_entity.type
_entity.pdbx_description
1 polymer ?
#
loop_
_entity_poly.entity_id
_entity_poly.type
_entity_poly.pdbx_seq_one_letter_code
_entity_poly.pdbx_strand_id
1 'polypeptide(L)'
;MYQGSSHRCFTGDADDLDRFFGDCMMYFKAHAFYFLLPSHMIPFATSLFDGAAKVWWVHKRLEYWSASTIDTVPARFRYPTWEEFLHSVNKHFRDPAAMEVQEKKMFELRMGNGPATAYFQELEVLATKAG
;
A
#
# COMPACT_ATOMS: atom_id res chain seq x y z
N MET A 1 27.02 14.88 11.08
CA MET A 1 25.85 14.06 11.48
C MET A 1 24.86 14.14 10.34
N TYR A 2 24.75 13.08 9.54
CA TYR A 2 23.69 13.01 8.55
C TYR A 2 22.38 12.77 9.31
N GLN A 3 21.48 13.75 9.29
CA GLN A 3 20.07 13.52 9.60
C GLN A 3 19.56 12.57 8.52
N GLY A 4 19.58 11.28 8.82
CA GLY A 4 18.99 10.25 7.97
C GLY A 4 17.51 10.56 7.82
N SER A 5 17.06 10.60 6.57
CA SER A 5 15.68 10.78 6.16
C SER A 5 14.76 9.96 7.07
N SER A 6 14.04 10.64 7.96
CA SER A 6 13.00 10.03 8.79
C SER A 6 11.96 9.45 7.83
N HIS A 7 12.01 8.14 7.58
CA HIS A 7 10.96 7.46 6.84
C HIS A 7 9.69 7.66 7.66
N ARG A 8 8.72 8.40 7.10
CA ARG A 8 7.49 8.71 7.83
C ARG A 8 6.74 7.40 8.05
N CYS A 9 6.44 7.07 9.30
CA CYS A 9 5.63 5.90 9.63
C CYS A 9 4.23 6.01 9.01
N PHE A 10 3.69 4.89 8.56
CA PHE A 10 2.31 4.80 8.11
C PHE A 10 1.39 4.52 9.29
N THR A 11 0.47 5.44 9.59
CA THR A 11 -0.43 5.35 10.74
C THR A 11 -1.78 4.73 10.40
N GLY A 12 -2.08 4.50 9.11
CA GLY A 12 -3.38 4.01 8.62
C GLY A 12 -4.22 5.05 7.88
N ASP A 13 -3.67 6.22 7.55
CA ASP A 13 -4.37 7.27 6.80
C ASP A 13 -4.46 6.90 5.30
N ALA A 14 -5.66 6.94 4.72
CA ALA A 14 -5.90 6.63 3.32
C ALA A 14 -5.11 7.54 2.37
N ASP A 15 -5.01 8.83 2.69
CA ASP A 15 -4.31 9.82 1.85
C ASP A 15 -2.78 9.59 1.84
N ASP A 16 -2.28 8.77 2.78
CA ASP A 16 -0.86 8.51 2.97
C ASP A 16 -0.37 7.19 2.37
N LEU A 17 -1.30 6.34 1.90
CA LEU A 17 -1.01 5.00 1.36
C LEU A 17 -0.07 5.05 0.16
N ASP A 18 -0.36 5.89 -0.82
CA ASP A 18 0.40 5.92 -2.07
C ASP A 18 1.79 6.47 -1.86
N ARG A 19 1.92 7.51 -1.01
CA ARG A 19 3.22 8.00 -0.57
C ARG A 19 4.00 6.91 0.14
N PHE A 20 3.37 6.21 1.09
CA PHE A 20 4.02 5.13 1.85
C PHE A 20 4.55 4.00 0.95
N PHE A 21 3.73 3.48 0.04
CA PHE A 21 4.16 2.40 -0.85
C PHE A 21 5.12 2.88 -1.93
N GLY A 22 4.99 4.13 -2.39
CA GLY A 22 5.96 4.80 -3.26
C GLY A 22 7.34 4.84 -2.62
N ASP A 23 7.44 5.30 -1.37
CA ASP A 23 8.70 5.37 -0.60
C ASP A 23 9.32 3.97 -0.42
N CYS A 24 8.50 2.97 -0.05
CA CYS A 24 8.96 1.58 0.05
C CYS A 24 9.54 1.07 -1.28
N MET A 25 8.85 1.33 -2.40
CA MET A 25 9.29 0.87 -3.71
C MET A 25 10.58 1.58 -4.16
N MET A 26 10.71 2.88 -3.90
CA MET A 26 11.96 3.60 -4.14
C MET A 26 13.12 2.98 -3.34
N TYR A 27 12.89 2.67 -2.06
CA TYR A 27 13.88 2.04 -1.20
C TYR A 27 14.28 0.64 -1.69
N PHE A 28 13.31 -0.19 -2.08
CA PHE A 28 13.56 -1.53 -2.61
C PHE A 28 14.34 -1.49 -3.92
N LYS A 29 14.02 -0.55 -4.83
CA LYS A 29 14.78 -0.36 -6.07
C LYS A 29 16.21 0.09 -5.81
N ALA A 30 16.43 1.00 -4.86
CA ALA A 30 17.78 1.43 -4.47
C ALA A 30 18.62 0.28 -3.88
N HIS A 31 17.96 -0.71 -3.26
CA HIS A 31 18.58 -1.86 -2.61
C HIS A 31 18.13 -3.18 -3.24
N ALA A 32 18.04 -3.22 -4.58
CA ALA A 32 17.40 -4.30 -5.32
C ALA A 32 17.97 -5.70 -5.02
N PHE A 33 19.25 -5.82 -4.65
CA PHE A 33 19.86 -7.09 -4.27
C PHE A 33 19.33 -7.69 -2.96
N TYR A 34 18.78 -6.86 -2.06
CA TYR A 34 18.25 -7.31 -0.77
C TYR A 34 16.74 -7.55 -0.81
N PHE A 35 16.01 -6.77 -1.60
CA PHE A 35 14.54 -6.78 -1.63
C PHE A 35 13.95 -7.51 -2.85
N LEU A 36 14.39 -8.76 -3.05
CA LEU A 36 13.90 -9.63 -4.13
C LEU A 36 12.71 -10.50 -3.72
N LEU A 37 12.58 -10.78 -2.42
CA LEU A 37 11.62 -11.75 -1.89
C LEU A 37 10.60 -11.06 -0.96
N PRO A 38 9.34 -11.52 -0.93
CA PRO A 38 8.33 -11.01 0.00
C PRO A 38 8.78 -11.09 1.48
N SER A 39 9.58 -12.10 1.83
CA SER A 39 10.16 -12.28 3.16
C SER A 39 11.12 -11.15 3.58
N HIS A 40 11.61 -10.32 2.65
CA HIS A 40 12.42 -9.15 2.96
C HIS A 40 11.60 -7.87 2.87
N MET A 41 10.73 -7.77 1.86
CA MET A 41 9.92 -6.58 1.59
C MET A 41 8.86 -6.34 2.66
N ILE A 42 8.10 -7.38 3.03
CA ILE A 42 6.94 -7.26 3.93
C ILE A 42 7.39 -6.91 5.36
N PRO A 43 8.41 -7.57 5.95
CA PRO A 43 8.91 -7.16 7.27
C PRO A 43 9.43 -5.73 7.30
N PHE A 44 10.11 -5.27 6.23
CA PHE A 44 10.55 -3.89 6.13
C PHE A 44 9.37 -2.91 6.12
N ALA A 45 8.41 -3.09 5.19
CA ALA A 45 7.25 -2.19 5.11
C ALA A 45 6.46 -2.17 6.43
N THR A 46 6.22 -3.33 7.02
CA THR A 46 5.45 -3.44 8.26
C THR A 46 6.21 -2.94 9.50
N SER A 47 7.54 -2.83 9.44
CA SER A 47 8.33 -2.17 10.49
C SER A 47 8.09 -0.66 10.56
N LEU A 48 7.61 -0.07 9.45
CA LEU A 48 7.24 1.34 9.34
C LEU A 48 5.76 1.60 9.66
N PHE A 49 5.01 0.57 10.05
CA PHE A 49 3.64 0.75 10.53
C PHE A 49 3.64 1.27 11.97
N ASP A 50 2.77 2.24 12.21
CA ASP A 50 2.49 2.78 13.54
C ASP A 50 0.97 2.97 13.72
N GLY A 51 0.54 3.36 14.91
CA GLY A 51 -0.86 3.66 15.21
C GLY A 51 -1.82 2.53 14.78
N ALA A 52 -2.87 2.89 14.03
CA ALA A 52 -3.89 1.95 13.59
C ALA A 52 -3.34 0.89 12.62
N ALA A 53 -2.40 1.26 11.75
CA ALA A 53 -1.73 0.31 10.85
C ALA A 53 -0.98 -0.79 11.59
N LYS A 54 -0.28 -0.44 12.66
CA LYS A 54 0.44 -1.42 13.49
C LYS A 54 -0.52 -2.36 14.22
N VAL A 55 -1.59 -1.83 14.80
CA VAL A 55 -2.62 -2.63 15.49
C VAL A 55 -3.27 -3.61 14.51
N TRP A 56 -3.71 -3.13 13.35
CA TRP A 56 -4.26 -3.97 12.29
C TRP A 56 -3.29 -5.08 11.88
N TRP A 57 -2.02 -4.76 11.65
CA TRP A 57 -1.03 -5.75 11.20
C TRP A 57 -0.80 -6.87 12.22
N VAL A 58 -0.82 -6.56 13.52
CA VAL A 58 -0.69 -7.57 14.59
C VAL A 58 -1.79 -8.64 14.47
N HIS A 59 -3.00 -8.24 14.09
CA HIS A 59 -4.11 -9.18 13.86
C HIS A 59 -4.02 -9.84 12.49
N LYS A 60 -3.83 -9.06 11.42
CA LYS A 60 -3.81 -9.55 10.04
C LYS A 60 -2.72 -10.61 9.81
N ARG A 61 -1.53 -10.42 10.39
CA ARG A 61 -0.41 -11.36 10.24
C ARG A 61 -0.70 -12.76 10.81
N LEU A 62 -1.68 -12.90 11.71
CA LEU A 62 -2.07 -14.20 12.26
C LEU A 62 -2.71 -15.09 11.19
N GLU A 63 -3.36 -14.51 10.18
CA GLU A 63 -3.95 -15.25 9.06
C GLU A 63 -2.90 -15.94 8.18
N TYR A 64 -1.65 -15.45 8.20
CA TYR A 64 -0.54 -16.04 7.44
C TYR A 64 0.14 -17.21 8.15
N TRP A 65 -0.27 -17.53 9.38
CA TRP A 65 0.18 -18.74 10.06
C TRP A 65 -0.61 -19.94 9.56
N SER A 66 0.08 -20.86 8.88
CA SER A 66 -0.50 -22.13 8.44
C SER A 66 -0.67 -23.07 9.63
N ALA A 67 -1.82 -23.05 10.29
CA ALA A 67 -2.24 -24.08 11.23
C ALA A 67 -3.00 -25.18 10.47
N SER A 68 -2.29 -25.99 9.68
CA SER A 68 -2.94 -27.13 9.04
C SER A 68 -3.10 -28.23 10.09
N THR A 69 -4.34 -28.62 10.37
CA THR A 69 -4.67 -29.78 11.20
C THR A 69 -4.51 -31.10 10.45
N ILE A 70 -4.19 -31.05 9.15
CA ILE A 70 -4.15 -32.19 8.23
C ILE A 70 -2.73 -32.43 7.66
N ASP A 71 -1.89 -31.39 7.54
CA ASP A 71 -0.53 -31.53 6.99
C ASP A 71 0.48 -32.06 8.02
N THR A 72 1.37 -32.91 7.55
CA THR A 72 2.60 -33.35 8.24
C THR A 72 3.66 -32.24 8.38
N VAL A 73 3.40 -31.05 7.86
CA VAL A 73 4.37 -29.94 7.87
C VAL A 73 4.13 -29.04 9.08
N PRO A 74 5.16 -28.75 9.89
CA PRO A 74 5.03 -27.88 11.05
C PRO A 74 4.40 -26.53 10.72
N ALA A 75 3.64 -26.00 11.68
CA ALA A 75 3.05 -24.67 11.60
C ALA A 75 4.15 -23.65 11.29
N ARG A 76 3.99 -22.95 10.17
CA ARG A 76 4.95 -21.94 9.71
C ARG A 76 4.22 -20.73 9.16
N PHE A 77 4.86 -19.59 9.32
CA PHE A 77 4.44 -18.36 8.66
C PHE A 77 4.64 -18.50 7.15
N ARG A 78 3.58 -18.26 6.37
CA ARG A 78 3.64 -18.20 4.91
C ARG A 78 3.46 -16.75 4.48
N TYR A 79 4.54 -16.13 4.01
CA TYR A 79 4.45 -14.78 3.47
C TYR A 79 3.50 -14.78 2.27
N PRO A 80 2.55 -13.82 2.20
CA PRO A 80 1.84 -13.56 0.97
C PRO A 80 2.83 -13.02 -0.07
N THR A 81 2.42 -12.97 -1.33
CA THR A 81 3.14 -12.19 -2.33
C THR A 81 3.10 -10.71 -1.96
N TRP A 82 4.02 -9.92 -2.53
CA TRP A 82 4.01 -8.47 -2.32
C TRP A 82 2.69 -7.82 -2.80
N GLU A 83 2.11 -8.34 -3.89
CA GLU A 83 0.84 -7.90 -4.45
C GLU A 83 -0.35 -8.21 -3.53
N GLU A 84 -0.42 -9.43 -2.99
CA GLU A 84 -1.44 -9.84 -2.02
C GLU A 84 -1.38 -9.01 -0.72
N PHE A 85 -0.16 -8.68 -0.27
CA PHE A 85 0.05 -7.78 0.85
C PHE A 85 -0.45 -6.37 0.54
N LEU A 86 -0.04 -5.79 -0.59
CA LEU A 86 -0.51 -4.48 -1.07
C LEU A 86 -2.04 -4.41 -1.16
N HIS A 87 -2.66 -5.43 -1.75
CA HIS A 87 -4.10 -5.53 -1.86
C HIS A 87 -4.78 -5.56 -0.48
N SER A 88 -4.22 -6.31 0.46
CA SER A 88 -4.75 -6.41 1.82
C SER A 88 -4.70 -5.09 2.58
N VAL A 89 -3.60 -4.33 2.44
CA VAL A 89 -3.44 -3.01 3.07
C VAL A 89 -4.39 -2.00 2.43
N ASN A 90 -4.42 -1.94 1.10
CA ASN A 90 -5.31 -1.03 0.36
C ASN A 90 -6.79 -1.31 0.69
N LYS A 91 -7.21 -2.57 0.67
CA LYS A 91 -8.59 -2.95 1.01
C LYS A 91 -8.99 -2.54 2.43
N HIS A 92 -8.04 -2.50 3.37
CA HIS A 92 -8.35 -2.15 4.76
C HIS A 92 -8.34 -0.65 5.02
N PHE A 93 -7.40 0.09 4.42
CA PHE A 93 -7.17 1.50 4.72
C PHE A 93 -7.70 2.47 3.66
N ARG A 94 -8.04 2.01 2.45
CA ARG A 94 -8.81 2.84 1.51
C ARG A 94 -10.28 2.83 1.91
N ASP A 95 -10.90 3.99 1.88
CA ASP A 95 -12.35 4.11 1.98
C ASP A 95 -12.99 3.66 0.65
N PRO A 96 -13.78 2.56 0.63
CA PRO A 96 -14.45 2.09 -0.58
C PRO A 96 -15.38 3.14 -1.18
N ALA A 97 -16.02 3.97 -0.36
CA ALA A 97 -16.93 5.02 -0.82
C ALA A 97 -16.15 6.20 -1.45
N ALA A 98 -14.97 6.52 -0.94
CA ALA A 98 -14.13 7.57 -1.51
C ALA A 98 -13.56 7.16 -2.88
N MET A 99 -13.13 5.90 -3.02
CA MET A 99 -12.63 5.36 -4.29
C MET A 99 -13.72 5.34 -5.36
N GLU A 100 -14.91 4.82 -5.05
CA GLU A 100 -16.05 4.78 -5.97
C GLU A 100 -16.49 6.19 -6.40
N VAL A 101 -16.45 7.17 -5.49
CA VAL A 101 -16.72 8.58 -5.80
C VAL A 101 -15.65 9.18 -6.72
N GLN A 102 -14.37 8.85 -6.55
CA GLN A 102 -13.31 9.36 -7.44
C GLN A 102 -13.33 8.69 -8.81
N GLU A 103 -13.55 7.37 -8.88
CA GLU A 103 -13.71 6.65 -10.15
C GLU A 103 -14.94 7.14 -10.92
N LYS A 104 -16.05 7.37 -10.23
CA LYS A 104 -17.24 8.00 -10.81
C LYS A 104 -16.95 9.42 -11.31
N LYS A 105 -16.20 10.23 -10.56
CA LYS A 105 -15.76 11.55 -11.02
C LYS A 105 -14.85 11.49 -12.23
N MET A 106 -13.96 10.49 -12.33
CA MET A 106 -13.15 10.27 -13.54
C MET A 106 -14.02 9.93 -14.75
N PHE A 107 -15.03 9.08 -14.57
CA PHE A 107 -15.94 8.72 -15.66
C PHE A 107 -16.87 9.87 -16.09
N GLU A 108 -17.32 10.70 -15.14
CA GLU A 108 -18.18 11.85 -15.41
C GLU A 108 -17.42 13.08 -15.91
N LEU A 109 -16.09 13.12 -15.73
CA LEU A 109 -15.25 14.22 -16.22
C LEU A 109 -15.30 14.28 -17.75
N ARG A 110 -15.95 15.32 -18.27
CA ARG A 110 -15.96 15.65 -19.69
C ARG A 110 -15.08 16.86 -19.94
N MET A 111 -14.34 16.84 -21.06
CA MET A 111 -13.62 18.01 -21.56
C MET A 111 -14.57 19.20 -21.67
N GLY A 112 -14.35 20.21 -20.82
CA GLY A 112 -15.03 21.50 -20.91
C GLY A 112 -14.42 22.39 -22.00
N ASN A 113 -14.86 23.64 -22.09
CA ASN A 113 -14.32 24.64 -23.05
C ASN A 113 -12.89 25.14 -22.69
N GLY A 114 -12.22 24.51 -21.74
CA GLY A 114 -10.88 24.88 -21.29
C GLY A 114 -9.77 24.26 -22.16
N PRO A 115 -8.51 24.67 -21.95
CA PRO A 115 -7.36 24.05 -22.59
C PRO A 115 -7.27 22.56 -22.22
N ALA A 116 -6.93 21.71 -23.19
CA ALA A 116 -6.80 20.26 -22.97
C ALA A 116 -5.82 19.92 -21.83
N THR A 117 -4.81 20.75 -21.58
CA THR A 117 -3.86 20.59 -20.47
C THR A 117 -4.50 20.65 -19.10
N ALA A 118 -5.53 21.49 -18.90
CA ALA A 118 -6.25 21.57 -17.63
C ALA A 118 -7.06 20.30 -17.36
N TYR A 119 -7.69 19.75 -18.41
CA TYR A 119 -8.39 18.47 -18.33
C TYR A 119 -7.46 17.30 -17.99
N PHE A 120 -6.28 17.24 -18.60
CA PHE A 120 -5.28 16.21 -18.27
C PHE A 120 -4.75 16.34 -16.85
N GLN A 121 -4.53 17.56 -16.36
CA GLN A 121 -4.13 17.80 -14.96
C GLN A 121 -5.23 17.38 -13.97
N GLU A 122 -6.49 17.68 -14.25
CA GLU A 122 -7.62 17.23 -13.43
C GLU A 122 -7.75 15.71 -13.44
N LEU A 123 -7.61 15.07 -14.60
CA LEU A 123 -7.55 13.61 -14.71
C LEU A 123 -6.41 13.00 -13.89
N GLU A 124 -5.22 13.58 -13.93
CA GLU A 124 -4.04 13.10 -13.21
C GLU A 124 -4.24 13.18 -11.69
N VAL A 125 -4.86 14.26 -11.21
CA VAL A 125 -5.23 14.45 -9.79
C VAL A 125 -6.34 13.49 -9.35
N LEU A 126 -7.29 13.16 -10.21
CA LEU A 126 -8.33 12.19 -9.91
C LEU A 126 -7.78 10.75 -9.93
N ALA A 127 -6.92 10.43 -10.89
CA ALA A 127 -6.26 9.13 -11.02
C ALA A 127 -5.39 8.81 -9.81
N THR A 128 -4.63 9.79 -9.32
CA THR A 128 -3.81 9.66 -8.10
C THR A 128 -4.63 9.50 -6.82
N LYS A 129 -5.95 9.74 -6.86
CA LYS A 129 -6.86 9.53 -5.70
C LYS A 129 -7.73 8.29 -5.84
N ALA A 130 -7.75 7.66 -7.01
CA ALA A 130 -8.55 6.48 -7.31
C ALA A 130 -7.71 5.19 -7.29
N GLY A 131 -6.48 5.26 -7.80
CA GLY A 131 -5.50 4.14 -7.81
C GLY A 131 -4.71 4.09 -6.52
#